data_AF-A0A640SXI8-F1
#
_entry.id   AF-A0A640SXI8-F1
#
_cell.length_a   1.000
_cell.length_b   1.000
_cell.length_c   1.000
_cell.angle_alpha   90.00
_cell.angle_beta   90.00
_cell.angle_gamma   90.00
#
_symmetry.space_group_name_H-M   'P 1'
#
loop_
_entity.id
_entity.type
_entity.pdbx_description
1 polymer ?
#
loop_
_entity_poly.entity_id
_entity_poly.type
_entity_poly.pdbx_seq_one_letter_code
_entity_poly.pdbx_strand_id
1 'polypeptide(L)'
;MARLAAVFAGAGAAAGAVAAALAAAVPGARVETSPAPVRVAAEAQALTEVVTMAAVSVIGGFTVIAVLSTLSLIAFGRRPELRLLRLAGAGRRTLRLEAAAMALTGLAVGAAVATVPLLAFSLGVARTVPYLPPVPAVVLVAVVAATTGAGTLLPARAVLRGRYPGSGATGG
;
A
#
# COMPACT_ATOMS: atom_id res chain seq x y z
N MET A 1 -3.01 50.42 -0.63
CA MET A 1 -2.76 48.97 -0.47
C MET A 1 -3.87 48.22 -1.18
N ALA A 2 -3.62 47.68 -2.38
CA ALA A 2 -4.63 46.95 -3.16
C ALA A 2 -4.74 45.51 -2.63
N ARG A 3 -5.90 45.14 -2.11
CA ARG A 3 -6.22 43.77 -1.69
C ARG A 3 -6.53 42.93 -2.94
N LEU A 4 -5.68 41.98 -3.25
CA LEU A 4 -5.92 40.98 -4.30
C LEU A 4 -6.80 39.87 -3.72
N ALA A 5 -7.98 39.65 -4.30
CA ALA A 5 -8.87 38.54 -4.00
C ALA A 5 -8.89 37.59 -5.21
N ALA A 6 -8.53 36.32 -4.99
CA ALA A 6 -8.58 35.30 -6.02
C ALA A 6 -9.85 34.46 -5.84
N VAL A 7 -10.63 34.31 -6.91
CA VAL A 7 -11.82 33.44 -6.95
C VAL A 7 -11.55 32.35 -7.97
N PHE A 8 -11.59 31.09 -7.53
CA PHE A 8 -11.40 29.92 -8.39
C PHE A 8 -12.77 29.37 -8.82
N ALA A 9 -13.09 29.50 -10.11
CA ALA A 9 -14.24 28.84 -10.71
C ALA A 9 -13.79 27.50 -11.32
N GLY A 10 -14.51 26.42 -11.01
CA GLY A 10 -14.23 25.10 -11.59
C GLY A 10 -14.36 25.12 -13.12
N ALA A 11 -13.43 24.45 -13.81
CA ALA A 11 -13.36 24.43 -15.27
C ALA A 11 -14.68 23.91 -15.88
N GLY A 12 -15.40 24.79 -16.56
CA GLY A 12 -16.66 24.50 -17.23
C GLY A 12 -17.13 25.71 -18.04
N ALA A 13 -18.12 25.51 -18.91
CA ALA A 13 -18.66 26.50 -19.85
C ALA A 13 -19.13 27.83 -19.20
N ALA A 14 -19.20 27.90 -17.87
CA ALA A 14 -19.53 29.09 -17.10
C ALA A 14 -18.36 30.07 -16.85
N ALA A 15 -17.10 29.70 -17.16
CA ALA A 15 -15.94 30.54 -16.87
C ALA A 15 -16.03 31.94 -17.52
N GLY A 16 -16.54 32.03 -18.75
CA GLY A 16 -16.72 33.30 -19.46
C GLY A 16 -17.80 34.19 -18.83
N ALA A 17 -18.94 33.61 -18.44
CA ALA A 17 -20.04 34.35 -17.81
C ALA A 17 -19.66 34.87 -16.41
N VAL A 18 -18.91 34.07 -15.64
CA VAL A 18 -18.41 34.47 -14.31
C VAL A 18 -17.38 35.58 -14.42
N ALA A 19 -16.47 35.52 -15.40
CA ALA A 19 -15.50 36.57 -15.66
C ALA A 19 -16.17 37.91 -16.02
N ALA A 20 -17.19 37.88 -16.89
CA ALA A 20 -17.95 39.06 -17.27
C ALA A 20 -18.72 39.66 -16.09
N ALA A 21 -19.34 38.83 -15.25
CA ALA A 21 -20.04 39.29 -14.05
C ALA A 21 -19.09 39.94 -13.02
N LEU A 22 -17.89 39.38 -12.84
CA LEU A 22 -16.87 39.93 -11.93
C LEU A 22 -16.30 41.27 -12.44
N ALA A 23 -16.06 41.39 -13.74
CA ALA A 23 -15.60 42.64 -14.35
C ALA A 23 -16.65 43.75 -14.24
N ALA A 24 -17.94 43.40 -14.34
CA ALA A 24 -19.05 44.35 -14.16
C ALA A 24 -19.25 44.76 -12.69
N ALA A 25 -19.05 43.83 -11.75
CA ALA A 25 -19.24 44.09 -10.32
C ALA A 25 -18.10 44.91 -9.68
N VAL A 26 -16.88 44.82 -10.22
CA VAL A 26 -15.70 45.50 -9.66
C VAL A 26 -14.95 46.27 -10.77
N PRO A 27 -15.20 47.59 -10.90
CA PRO A 27 -14.47 48.44 -11.84
C PRO A 27 -12.97 48.43 -11.51
N GLY A 28 -12.14 47.97 -12.46
CA GLY A 28 -10.68 47.87 -12.30
C GLY A 28 -10.15 46.48 -11.95
N ALA A 29 -11.01 45.47 -11.83
CA ALA A 29 -10.57 44.08 -11.65
C ALA A 29 -9.90 43.54 -12.94
N ARG A 30 -8.66 43.06 -12.82
CA ARG A 30 -8.03 42.24 -13.86
C ARG A 30 -8.43 40.78 -13.64
N VAL A 31 -9.26 40.26 -14.55
CA VAL A 31 -9.66 38.85 -14.55
C VAL A 31 -8.71 38.08 -15.45
N GLU A 32 -7.81 37.32 -14.83
CA GLU A 32 -6.86 36.48 -15.57
C GLU A 32 -7.45 35.07 -15.71
N THR A 33 -7.86 34.74 -16.93
CA THR A 33 -8.54 33.47 -17.25
C THR A 33 -7.58 32.31 -17.47
N SER A 34 -6.28 32.60 -17.61
CA SER A 34 -5.22 31.61 -17.80
C SER A 34 -3.97 32.03 -17.02
N PRO A 35 -4.01 32.01 -15.67
CA PRO A 35 -2.86 32.39 -14.86
C PRO A 35 -1.70 31.44 -15.15
N ALA A 36 -0.49 32.00 -15.34
CA ALA A 36 0.71 31.18 -15.46
C ALA A 36 0.87 30.31 -14.20
N PRO A 37 1.16 29.01 -14.33
CA PRO A 37 1.28 28.13 -13.17
C PRO A 37 2.35 28.69 -12.22
N VAL A 38 1.94 28.94 -10.97
CA VAL A 38 2.81 29.47 -9.92
C VAL A 38 3.97 28.48 -9.72
N ARG A 39 5.18 28.87 -10.17
CA ARG A 39 6.37 27.99 -10.17
C ARG A 39 6.72 27.45 -8.78
N VAL A 40 6.45 28.22 -7.72
CA VAL A 40 6.66 27.82 -6.33
C VAL A 40 5.74 26.65 -5.92
N ALA A 41 4.51 26.60 -6.43
CA ALA A 41 3.60 25.49 -6.17
C ALA A 41 4.04 24.23 -6.93
N ALA A 42 4.51 24.39 -8.18
CA ALA A 42 4.99 23.27 -8.99
C ALA A 42 6.22 22.56 -8.39
N GLU A 43 7.22 23.32 -7.91
CA GLU A 43 8.40 22.74 -7.23
C GLU A 43 8.03 22.06 -5.91
N ALA A 44 7.17 22.68 -5.09
CA ALA A 44 6.71 22.09 -3.83
C ALA A 44 5.87 20.82 -4.05
N GLN A 45 5.05 20.76 -5.10
CA GLN A 45 4.29 19.58 -5.47
C GLN A 45 5.21 18.44 -5.91
N ALA A 46 6.23 18.71 -6.74
CA ALA A 46 7.20 17.70 -7.15
C ALA A 46 7.96 17.12 -5.95
N LEU A 47 8.39 17.96 -5.01
CA LEU A 47 9.02 17.53 -3.76
C LEU A 47 8.07 16.67 -2.91
N THR A 48 6.82 17.09 -2.76
CA THR A 48 5.82 16.36 -1.97
C THR A 48 5.52 14.99 -2.57
N GLU A 49 5.43 14.90 -3.90
CA GLU A 49 5.22 13.64 -4.60
C GLU A 49 6.39 12.67 -4.37
N VAL A 50 7.63 13.14 -4.53
CA VAL A 50 8.83 12.32 -4.30
C VAL A 50 8.89 11.83 -2.84
N VAL A 51 8.66 12.72 -1.87
CA VAL A 51 8.70 12.36 -0.44
C VAL A 51 7.58 11.40 -0.09
N THR A 52 6.38 11.59 -0.64
CA THR A 52 5.23 10.70 -0.44
C THR A 52 5.50 9.33 -1.04
N MET A 53 6.04 9.27 -2.26
CA MET A 53 6.42 8.01 -2.91
C MET A 53 7.51 7.28 -2.11
N ALA A 54 8.52 8.01 -1.62
CA ALA A 54 9.55 7.46 -0.75
C ALA A 54 8.95 6.89 0.55
N ALA A 55 8.11 7.65 1.24
CA ALA A 55 7.46 7.21 2.47
C ALA A 55 6.59 5.96 2.25
N VAL A 56 5.75 5.95 1.22
CA VAL A 56 4.91 4.79 0.86
C VAL A 56 5.78 3.57 0.55
N SER A 57 6.89 3.75 -0.18
CA SER A 57 7.81 2.65 -0.50
C SER A 57 8.48 2.06 0.74
N VAL A 58 8.92 2.89 1.68
CA VAL A 58 9.57 2.46 2.94
C VAL A 58 8.57 1.73 3.83
N ILE A 59 7.37 2.29 4.00
CA ILE A 59 6.29 1.66 4.78
C ILE A 59 5.96 0.29 4.18
N GLY A 60 5.73 0.22 2.87
CA GLY A 60 5.44 -1.04 2.18
C GLY A 60 6.56 -2.07 2.33
N GLY A 61 7.82 -1.66 2.16
CA GLY A 61 8.98 -2.54 2.35
C GLY A 61 9.09 -3.05 3.79
N PHE A 62 8.91 -2.18 4.78
CA PHE A 62 8.92 -2.56 6.19
C PHE A 62 7.81 -3.56 6.52
N THR A 63 6.59 -3.34 6.03
CA THR A 63 5.47 -4.27 6.22
C THR A 63 5.80 -5.65 5.68
N VAL A 64 6.40 -5.75 4.49
CA VAL A 64 6.82 -7.03 3.90
C VAL A 64 7.83 -7.74 4.80
N ILE A 65 8.87 -7.04 5.27
CA ILE A 65 9.89 -7.60 6.17
C ILE A 65 9.27 -8.08 7.49
N ALA A 66 8.40 -7.27 8.09
CA ALA A 66 7.72 -7.61 9.34
C ALA A 66 6.84 -8.86 9.20
N VAL A 67 6.05 -8.95 8.13
CA VAL A 67 5.23 -10.14 7.85
C VAL A 67 6.10 -11.38 7.63
N LEU A 68 7.19 -11.25 6.86
CA LEU A 68 8.15 -12.34 6.64
C LEU A 68 8.78 -12.84 7.93
N SER A 69 9.16 -11.94 8.84
CA SER A 69 9.77 -12.31 10.11
C SER A 69 8.76 -13.02 11.02
N THR A 70 7.53 -12.52 11.09
CA THR A 70 6.44 -13.15 11.86
C THR A 70 6.07 -14.52 11.30
N LEU A 71 5.85 -14.64 9.99
CA LEU A 71 5.54 -15.92 9.35
C LEU A 71 6.66 -16.94 9.55
N SER A 72 7.92 -16.49 9.43
CA SER A 72 9.07 -17.33 9.70
C SER A 72 9.04 -17.83 11.15
N LEU A 73 8.89 -16.92 12.12
CA LEU A 73 8.84 -17.26 13.55
C LEU A 73 7.74 -18.29 13.85
N ILE A 74 6.52 -18.07 13.36
CA ILE A 74 5.39 -18.99 13.52
C ILE A 74 5.71 -20.36 12.91
N ALA A 75 6.27 -20.38 11.69
CA ALA A 75 6.63 -21.61 11.01
C ALA A 75 7.77 -22.37 11.68
N PHE A 76 8.71 -21.67 12.34
CA PHE A 76 9.75 -22.29 13.18
C PHE A 76 9.15 -22.91 14.46
N GLY A 77 8.17 -22.26 15.09
CA GLY A 77 7.50 -22.77 16.29
C GLY A 77 6.64 -24.02 16.06
N ARG A 78 5.98 -24.14 14.90
CA ARG A 78 5.07 -25.26 14.57
C ARG A 78 5.75 -26.56 14.07
N ARG A 79 7.09 -26.57 13.98
CA ARG A 79 7.88 -27.69 13.41
C ARG A 79 7.72 -29.05 14.11
N PRO A 80 7.78 -29.16 15.45
CA PRO A 80 7.71 -30.46 16.12
C PRO A 80 6.36 -31.15 15.88
N GLU A 81 5.27 -30.38 15.85
CA GLU A 81 3.90 -30.86 15.62
C GLU A 81 3.70 -31.34 14.17
N LEU A 82 4.23 -30.59 13.19
CA LEU A 82 4.15 -30.97 11.78
C LEU A 82 4.95 -32.25 11.47
N ARG A 83 6.01 -32.54 12.24
CA ARG A 83 6.77 -33.79 12.09
C ARG A 83 5.94 -35.00 12.50
N LEU A 84 5.12 -34.86 13.54
CA LEU A 84 4.16 -35.88 13.98
C LEU A 84 3.03 -36.07 12.95
N LEU A 85 2.51 -34.97 12.39
CA LEU A 85 1.48 -35.03 11.33
C LEU A 85 2.01 -35.57 9.99
N ARG A 86 3.29 -35.35 9.66
CA ARG A 86 3.92 -35.96 8.47
C ARG A 86 4.16 -37.46 8.66
N LEU A 87 4.47 -37.91 9.87
CA LEU A 87 4.53 -39.35 10.20
C LEU A 87 3.14 -40.00 10.12
N ALA A 88 2.08 -39.22 10.36
CA ALA A 88 0.69 -39.62 10.15
C ALA A 88 0.18 -39.45 8.69
N GLY A 89 1.04 -39.04 7.74
CA GLY A 89 0.71 -39.03 6.30
C GLY A 89 0.22 -37.71 5.70
N ALA A 90 0.36 -36.56 6.38
CA ALA A 90 -0.07 -35.28 5.83
C ALA A 90 0.66 -34.90 4.50
N GLY A 91 -0.10 -34.73 3.42
CA GLY A 91 0.40 -34.47 2.07
C GLY A 91 0.77 -33.01 1.78
N ARG A 92 1.69 -32.76 0.84
CA ARG A 92 2.17 -31.40 0.47
C ARG A 92 1.07 -30.45 -0.06
N ARG A 93 -0.06 -31.00 -0.52
CA ARG A 93 -1.21 -30.23 -1.02
C ARG A 93 -1.99 -29.53 0.09
N THR A 94 -2.10 -30.12 1.28
CA THR A 94 -2.84 -29.52 2.40
C THR A 94 -2.14 -28.26 2.89
N LEU A 95 -0.81 -28.29 3.01
CA LEU A 95 0.02 -27.13 3.36
C LEU A 95 -0.11 -25.98 2.34
N ARG A 96 -0.27 -26.29 1.05
CA ARG A 96 -0.48 -25.26 0.01
C ARG A 96 -1.86 -24.62 0.14
N LEU A 97 -2.90 -25.40 0.40
CA LEU A 97 -4.25 -24.88 0.59
C LEU A 97 -4.37 -24.04 1.86
N GLU A 98 -3.68 -24.45 2.94
CA GLU A 98 -3.63 -23.70 4.18
C GLU A 98 -2.90 -22.35 4.01
N ALA A 99 -1.77 -22.35 3.30
CA ALA A 99 -1.08 -21.11 2.94
C ALA A 99 -1.93 -20.20 2.03
N ALA A 100 -2.66 -20.79 1.06
CA ALA A 100 -3.57 -20.05 0.21
C ALA A 100 -4.74 -19.46 1.01
N ALA A 101 -5.28 -20.20 1.98
CA ALA A 101 -6.33 -19.70 2.87
C ALA A 101 -5.82 -18.54 3.73
N MET A 102 -4.60 -18.62 4.29
CA MET A 102 -3.97 -17.50 5.00
C MET A 102 -3.77 -16.28 4.10
N ALA A 103 -3.32 -16.48 2.86
CA ALA A 103 -3.13 -15.38 1.91
C ALA A 103 -4.48 -14.72 1.57
N LEU A 104 -5.52 -15.53 1.31
CA LEU A 104 -6.86 -15.04 1.01
C LEU A 104 -7.50 -14.31 2.20
N THR A 105 -7.40 -14.85 3.41
CA THR A 105 -7.95 -14.18 4.61
C THR A 105 -7.18 -12.90 4.92
N GLY A 106 -5.85 -12.92 4.85
CA GLY A 106 -5.03 -11.73 5.01
C GLY A 106 -5.36 -10.65 3.97
N LEU A 107 -5.55 -11.04 2.70
CA LEU A 107 -5.93 -10.11 1.64
C LEU A 107 -7.34 -9.55 1.83
N ALA A 108 -8.31 -10.38 2.21
CA ALA A 108 -9.68 -9.95 2.47
C ALA A 108 -9.76 -8.98 3.67
N VAL A 109 -9.10 -9.32 4.78
CA VAL A 109 -9.03 -8.45 5.97
C VAL A 109 -8.27 -7.17 5.65
N GLY A 110 -7.13 -7.27 4.94
CA GLY A 110 -6.36 -6.10 4.51
C GLY A 110 -7.17 -5.16 3.61
N ALA A 111 -7.93 -5.71 2.65
CA ALA A 111 -8.81 -4.93 1.79
C ALA A 111 -9.91 -4.23 2.60
N ALA A 112 -10.56 -4.95 3.53
CA ALA A 112 -11.55 -4.37 4.42
C ALA A 112 -10.97 -3.24 5.27
N VAL A 113 -9.80 -3.44 5.88
CA VAL A 113 -9.13 -2.40 6.68
C VAL A 113 -8.72 -1.21 5.82
N ALA A 114 -8.23 -1.43 4.60
CA ALA A 114 -7.83 -0.37 3.67
C ALA A 114 -9.00 0.46 3.16
N THR A 115 -10.22 -0.10 3.09
CA THR A 115 -11.41 0.69 2.71
C THR A 115 -11.73 1.80 3.71
N VAL A 116 -11.38 1.65 4.99
CA VAL A 116 -11.67 2.66 6.02
C VAL A 116 -10.98 4.01 5.73
N PRO A 117 -9.63 4.08 5.64
CA PRO A 117 -8.97 5.34 5.30
C PRO A 117 -9.29 5.81 3.88
N LEU A 118 -9.51 4.89 2.93
CA LEU A 118 -9.89 5.25 1.56
C LEU A 118 -11.24 5.98 1.51
N LEU A 119 -12.25 5.47 2.22
CA LEU A 119 -13.57 6.10 2.32
C LEU A 119 -13.50 7.41 3.09
N ALA A 120 -12.76 7.44 4.20
CA ALA A 120 -12.56 8.67 4.98
C ALA A 120 -11.95 9.79 4.11
N PHE A 121 -10.92 9.46 3.31
CA PHE A 121 -10.30 10.39 2.37
C PHE A 121 -11.25 10.78 1.22
N SER A 122 -11.90 9.79 0.59
CA SER A 122 -12.77 10.03 -0.58
C SER A 122 -13.98 10.89 -0.23
N LEU A 123 -14.62 10.64 0.91
CA LEU A 123 -15.76 11.41 1.38
C LEU A 123 -15.35 12.76 1.96
N GLY A 124 -14.23 12.80 2.69
CA GLY A 124 -13.76 14.01 3.37
C GLY A 124 -13.09 15.03 2.45
N VAL A 125 -12.36 14.58 1.43
CA VAL A 125 -11.54 15.44 0.56
C VAL A 125 -12.13 15.52 -0.84
N ALA A 126 -12.43 14.36 -1.45
CA ALA A 126 -12.73 14.30 -2.87
C ALA A 126 -14.23 14.51 -3.20
N ARG A 127 -15.15 14.19 -2.29
CA ARG A 127 -16.61 14.15 -2.52
C ARG A 127 -17.03 13.36 -3.78
N THR A 128 -16.24 12.34 -4.14
CA THR A 128 -16.51 11.41 -5.24
C THR A 128 -16.39 9.96 -4.74
N VAL A 129 -16.91 9.01 -5.53
CA VAL A 129 -16.76 7.57 -5.28
C VAL A 129 -15.27 7.21 -5.38
N PRO A 130 -14.72 6.46 -4.41
CA PRO A 130 -13.31 6.07 -4.43
C PRO A 130 -13.04 5.11 -5.59
N TYR A 131 -12.15 5.52 -6.49
CA TYR A 131 -11.65 4.68 -7.57
C TYR A 131 -10.22 4.23 -7.27
N LEU A 132 -10.00 2.91 -7.26
CA LEU A 132 -8.67 2.33 -7.15
C LEU A 132 -8.24 1.87 -8.55
N PRO A 133 -7.20 2.47 -9.15
CA PRO A 133 -6.71 2.02 -10.45
C PRO A 133 -6.31 0.53 -10.40
N PRO A 134 -6.50 -0.22 -11.51
CA PRO A 134 -6.31 -1.68 -11.50
C PRO A 134 -4.84 -2.07 -11.29
N VAL A 135 -3.89 -1.26 -11.74
CA VAL A 135 -2.45 -1.57 -11.66
C VAL A 135 -1.97 -1.68 -10.19
N PRO A 136 -2.16 -0.68 -9.31
CA PRO A 136 -1.86 -0.80 -7.88
C PRO A 136 -2.52 -2.00 -7.19
N ALA A 137 -3.77 -2.31 -7.56
CA ALA A 137 -4.50 -3.43 -6.98
C ALA A 137 -3.83 -4.77 -7.32
N VAL A 138 -3.44 -4.96 -8.59
CA VAL A 138 -2.71 -6.15 -9.05
C VAL A 138 -1.35 -6.25 -8.35
N VAL A 139 -0.62 -5.15 -8.22
CA VAL A 139 0.68 -5.11 -7.52
C VAL A 139 0.54 -5.53 -6.06
N LEU A 140 -0.48 -5.03 -5.35
CA LEU A 140 -0.74 -5.43 -3.96
C LEU A 140 -1.01 -6.92 -3.84
N VAL A 141 -1.88 -7.47 -4.69
CA VAL A 141 -2.18 -8.92 -4.71
C VAL A 141 -0.90 -9.72 -4.97
N ALA A 142 -0.09 -9.31 -5.94
CA ALA A 142 1.15 -9.97 -6.28
C ALA A 142 2.16 -9.94 -5.13
N VAL A 143 2.30 -8.81 -4.42
CA VAL A 143 3.19 -8.67 -3.26
C VAL A 143 2.72 -9.56 -2.11
N VAL A 144 1.42 -9.60 -1.81
CA VAL A 144 0.87 -10.47 -0.76
C VAL A 144 1.10 -11.95 -1.09
N ALA A 145 0.84 -12.37 -2.33
CA ALA A 145 1.08 -13.74 -2.78
C ALA A 145 2.58 -14.10 -2.73
N ALA A 146 3.46 -13.19 -3.16
CA ALA A 146 4.90 -13.39 -3.11
C ALA A 146 5.42 -13.48 -1.67
N THR A 147 4.95 -12.60 -0.78
CA THR A 147 5.36 -12.56 0.64
C THR A 147 4.93 -13.80 1.40
N THR A 148 3.68 -14.24 1.23
CA THR A 148 3.16 -15.47 1.84
C THR A 148 3.85 -16.72 1.27
N GLY A 149 4.09 -16.77 -0.04
CA GLY A 149 4.87 -17.82 -0.67
C GLY A 149 6.32 -17.88 -0.19
N ALA A 150 6.99 -16.73 -0.07
CA ALA A 150 8.35 -16.64 0.44
C ALA A 150 8.43 -17.06 1.92
N GLY A 151 7.52 -16.55 2.76
CA GLY A 151 7.44 -16.88 4.19
C GLY A 151 7.23 -18.37 4.48
N THR A 152 6.58 -19.11 3.58
CA THR A 152 6.41 -20.58 3.71
C THR A 152 7.62 -21.37 3.20
N LEU A 153 8.31 -20.88 2.16
CA LEU A 153 9.46 -21.55 1.56
C LEU A 153 10.79 -21.30 2.31
N LEU A 154 10.96 -20.13 2.91
CA LEU A 154 12.14 -19.76 3.70
C LEU A 154 12.45 -20.73 4.85
N PRO A 155 11.50 -21.11 5.72
CA PRO A 155 11.76 -22.07 6.79
C PRO A 155 12.14 -23.46 6.25
N ALA A 156 11.54 -23.90 5.13
CA ALA A 156 11.88 -25.17 4.50
C ALA A 156 13.32 -25.18 3.94
N ARG A 157 13.77 -24.05 3.36
CA ARG A 157 15.16 -23.88 2.89
C ARG A 157 16.18 -23.79 4.03
N ALA A 158 15.82 -23.16 5.15
CA ALA A 158 16.68 -23.10 6.34
C ALA A 158 16.95 -24.50 6.92
N VAL A 159 16.02 -25.45 6.81
CA VAL A 159 16.22 -26.85 7.24
C VAL A 159 17.20 -27.60 6.33
N LEU A 160 17.13 -27.37 5.02
CA LEU A 160 18.07 -27.99 4.07
C LEU A 160 19.49 -27.43 4.20
N ARG A 161 19.63 -26.20 4.72
CA ARG A 161 20.92 -25.53 4.94
C ARG A 161 21.46 -25.65 6.37
N GLY A 162 20.59 -25.91 7.34
CA GLY A 162 20.95 -26.14 8.73
C GLY A 162 21.63 -27.49 8.88
N ARG A 163 22.96 -27.52 8.70
CA ARG A 163 23.79 -28.58 9.27
C ARG A 163 23.44 -28.69 10.75
N TYR A 164 23.00 -29.87 11.16
CA TYR A 164 23.01 -30.25 12.57
C TYR A 164 24.37 -29.89 13.17
N PRO A 165 24.46 -29.10 14.25
CA PRO A 165 25.59 -29.22 15.16
C PRO A 165 25.57 -30.69 15.62
N GLY A 166 26.61 -31.42 15.23
CA GLY A 166 26.71 -32.84 15.47
C GLY A 166 26.53 -33.17 16.94
N SER A 167 25.88 -34.31 17.18
CA SER A 167 26.12 -35.09 18.38
C SER A 167 27.64 -35.30 18.50
N GLY A 168 28.25 -34.64 19.47
CA GLY A 168 29.68 -34.74 19.73
C GLY A 168 29.95 -34.45 21.19
N ALA A 169 29.46 -35.34 22.08
CA ALA A 169 30.03 -35.61 23.40
C ALA A 169 29.25 -36.75 24.07
N THR A 170 29.39 -37.96 23.52
CA THR A 170 29.37 -39.18 24.34
C THR A 170 30.79 -39.71 24.36
N GLY A 171 31.39 -39.81 25.55
CA GLY A 171 32.62 -40.59 25.77
C GLY A 171 33.69 -39.83 26.52
N GLY A 172 33.86 -40.17 27.80
CA GLY A 172 34.93 -39.71 28.69
C GLY A 172 34.46 -39.58 30.12
#